data_AF-A0A9P5X2U8-F1
#
_entry.id   AF-A0A9P5X2U8-F1
#
_cell.length_a   1.000
_cell.length_b   1.000
_cell.length_c   1.000
_cell.angle_alpha   90.00
_cell.angle_beta   90.00
_cell.angle_gamma   90.00
#
_symmetry.space_group_name_H-M   'P 1'
#
loop_
_entity.id
_entity.type
_entity.pdbx_description
1 polymer ?
#
loop_
_entity_poly.entity_id
_entity_poly.type
_entity_poly.pdbx_seq_one_letter_code
_entity_poly.pdbx_strand_id
1 'polypeptide(L)'
;MGLFVYAATALRDVDQAGSLEEALRAVCTATSNPSDSSPLAGLDAVYMLIMRRIPSEKLPIVLLLCRILCSGQSYSGSGYTAGIMRWSNLLGLSKIGFQVACNQLSAIIHVHSDSHSFDPSQFGNTGHPFWHTTPAFVKELGVHVRVRLGGSVHFYHKSFFDFLMDPMRSGPFCVRSSPMRNTYFKRCLEVTLKYEKSYCFQGSGELYASLRFLIYILNAMSHDLTLAHGMADSASSLSWPYTNELVNSVLKACVYDWAFDACFQYGRLPEIEHQLLQCFGRADFHKARQNEVMLYAGNSDFRDYTCWGCDAHSKLIHGTRLVRVPRDEFQENFDVAKFKAVIKRWKECGIIRPYYPSIGSRFKSLVAKKDQDKLIFGLFRMGHGPKSIFWYWEVNLKAEYYQDFIATNLAEGEKIYREERFDLWPAEWRQPVTKPPVYLHTTLFVTKDVMLPVHHARLSLVRRANTNSKHGSADDEIAD
;
A
#
# COMPACT_ATOMS: atom_id res chain seq x y z
N MET A 1 8.97 -21.14 -23.03
CA MET A 1 8.04 -20.85 -21.91
C MET A 1 6.71 -20.23 -22.34
N GLY A 2 6.64 -19.35 -23.35
CA GLY A 2 5.38 -18.71 -23.78
C GLY A 2 4.26 -19.67 -24.20
N LEU A 3 4.58 -20.79 -24.87
CA LEU A 3 3.58 -21.79 -25.31
C LEU A 3 2.83 -22.48 -24.16
N PHE A 4 3.49 -22.72 -23.03
CA PHE A 4 2.84 -23.33 -21.85
C PHE A 4 1.94 -22.33 -21.11
N VAL A 5 2.35 -21.06 -21.04
CA VAL A 5 1.53 -19.96 -20.52
C VAL A 5 0.27 -19.78 -21.37
N TYR A 6 0.44 -19.85 -22.69
CA TYR A 6 -0.65 -19.79 -23.65
C TYR A 6 -1.64 -20.93 -23.46
N ALA A 7 -1.18 -22.18 -23.45
CA ALA A 7 -2.04 -23.35 -23.27
C ALA A 7 -2.77 -23.32 -21.91
N ALA A 8 -2.07 -22.96 -20.83
CA ALA A 8 -2.67 -22.87 -19.50
C ALA A 8 -3.72 -21.76 -19.41
N THR A 9 -3.47 -20.60 -20.01
CA THR A 9 -4.42 -19.49 -20.04
C THR A 9 -5.65 -19.85 -20.88
N ALA A 10 -5.44 -20.43 -22.07
CA ALA A 10 -6.51 -20.85 -22.95
C ALA A 10 -7.40 -21.93 -22.30
N LEU A 11 -6.81 -22.97 -21.69
CA LEU A 11 -7.57 -24.02 -21.01
C LEU A 11 -8.45 -23.46 -19.88
N ARG A 12 -7.92 -22.53 -19.07
CA ARG A 12 -8.68 -21.91 -17.98
C ARG A 12 -9.80 -20.98 -18.45
N ASP A 13 -9.55 -20.25 -19.53
CA ASP A 13 -10.57 -19.40 -20.15
C ASP A 13 -11.71 -20.24 -20.74
N VAL A 14 -11.35 -21.35 -21.39
CA VAL A 14 -12.31 -22.30 -21.94
C VAL A 14 -13.19 -22.93 -20.86
N ASP A 15 -12.63 -23.35 -19.73
CA ASP A 15 -13.39 -23.93 -18.61
C ASP A 15 -14.51 -22.99 -18.10
N GLN A 16 -14.42 -21.68 -18.39
CA GLN A 16 -15.37 -20.67 -17.93
C GLN A 16 -16.38 -20.21 -18.99
N ALA A 17 -16.06 -20.39 -20.28
CA ALA A 17 -16.82 -19.77 -21.37
C ALA A 17 -18.14 -20.47 -21.69
N GLY A 18 -18.50 -21.58 -21.03
CA GLY A 18 -19.73 -22.35 -21.30
C GLY A 18 -19.73 -23.11 -22.63
N SER A 19 -18.99 -22.63 -23.65
CA SER A 19 -18.72 -23.31 -24.92
C SER A 19 -17.21 -23.37 -25.21
N LEU A 20 -16.62 -24.54 -24.91
CA LEU A 20 -15.22 -24.88 -25.19
C LEU A 20 -14.87 -24.69 -26.67
N GLU A 21 -15.81 -24.98 -27.58
CA GLU A 21 -15.61 -24.87 -29.01
C GLU A 21 -15.47 -23.42 -29.48
N GLU A 22 -16.30 -22.50 -28.99
CA GLU A 22 -16.23 -21.08 -29.35
C GLU A 22 -14.95 -20.43 -28.84
N ALA A 23 -14.54 -20.77 -27.61
CA ALA A 23 -13.29 -20.29 -27.04
C ALA A 23 -12.07 -20.83 -27.79
N LEU A 24 -12.02 -22.14 -28.08
CA LEU A 24 -10.94 -22.71 -28.89
C LEU A 24 -10.91 -22.12 -30.31
N ARG A 25 -12.07 -21.94 -30.95
CA ARG A 25 -12.14 -21.35 -32.29
C ARG A 25 -11.64 -19.92 -32.29
N ALA A 26 -12.06 -19.10 -31.32
CA ALA A 26 -11.58 -17.73 -31.18
C ALA A 26 -10.07 -17.65 -30.95
N VAL A 27 -9.54 -18.54 -30.11
CA VAL A 27 -8.10 -18.66 -29.83
C VAL A 27 -7.32 -19.10 -31.08
N CYS A 28 -7.78 -20.14 -31.79
CA CYS A 28 -7.17 -20.59 -33.04
C CYS A 28 -7.19 -19.49 -34.10
N THR A 29 -8.34 -18.86 -34.35
CA THR A 29 -8.47 -17.75 -35.33
C THR A 29 -7.57 -16.56 -34.99
N ALA A 30 -7.46 -16.23 -33.69
CA ALA A 30 -6.56 -15.18 -33.22
C ALA A 30 -5.08 -15.49 -33.50
N THR A 31 -4.70 -16.77 -33.57
CA THR A 31 -3.31 -17.20 -33.81
C THR A 31 -2.97 -17.59 -35.24
N SER A 32 -3.95 -17.92 -36.08
CA SER A 32 -3.70 -18.40 -37.45
C SER A 32 -3.18 -17.31 -38.41
N ASN A 33 -3.24 -16.04 -38.01
CA ASN A 33 -2.69 -14.91 -38.77
C ASN A 33 -1.51 -14.26 -38.03
N PRO A 34 -0.40 -14.95 -37.79
CA PRO A 34 0.77 -14.32 -37.22
C PRO A 34 1.31 -13.33 -38.25
N SER A 35 1.11 -12.03 -38.04
CA SER A 35 2.01 -11.06 -38.64
C SER A 35 3.40 -11.32 -38.06
N ASP A 36 4.40 -11.54 -38.89
CA ASP A 36 5.80 -11.88 -38.52
C ASP A 36 6.49 -10.87 -37.57
N SER A 37 5.81 -9.81 -37.15
CA SER A 37 6.38 -8.66 -36.47
C SER A 37 6.42 -8.73 -34.94
N SER A 38 5.72 -9.66 -34.26
CA SER A 38 5.78 -9.75 -32.78
C SER A 38 5.72 -11.18 -32.23
N PRO A 39 6.72 -11.60 -31.43
CA PRO A 39 6.76 -12.95 -30.84
C PRO A 39 5.67 -13.21 -29.80
N LEU A 40 4.91 -12.18 -29.38
CA LEU A 40 3.83 -12.28 -28.39
C LEU A 40 2.43 -12.09 -29.01
N ALA A 41 2.31 -11.90 -30.33
CA ALA A 41 1.04 -11.56 -30.99
C ALA A 41 -0.10 -12.53 -30.65
N GLY A 42 0.15 -13.84 -30.67
CA GLY A 42 -0.86 -14.84 -30.32
C GLY A 42 -1.32 -14.76 -28.86
N LEU A 43 -0.40 -14.50 -27.94
CA LEU A 43 -0.73 -14.33 -26.52
C LEU A 43 -1.50 -13.02 -26.27
N ASP A 44 -1.11 -11.94 -26.94
CA ASP A 44 -1.80 -10.65 -26.87
C ASP A 44 -3.23 -10.77 -27.41
N ALA A 45 -3.45 -11.54 -28.46
CA ALA A 45 -4.77 -11.78 -29.00
C ALA A 45 -5.68 -12.56 -28.02
N VAL A 46 -5.12 -13.53 -27.28
CA VAL A 46 -5.85 -14.21 -26.18
C VAL A 46 -6.17 -13.24 -25.04
N TYR A 47 -5.22 -12.42 -24.60
CA TYR A 47 -5.48 -11.42 -23.57
C TYR A 47 -6.52 -10.39 -24.00
N MET A 48 -6.50 -9.95 -25.26
CA MET A 48 -7.53 -9.10 -25.84
C MET A 48 -8.90 -9.77 -25.83
N LEU A 49 -8.99 -11.07 -26.15
CA LEU A 49 -10.24 -11.83 -26.07
C LEU A 49 -10.79 -11.86 -24.65
N ILE A 50 -9.95 -12.20 -23.66
CA ILE A 50 -10.33 -12.24 -22.24
C ILE A 50 -10.87 -10.87 -21.81
N MET A 51 -10.15 -9.79 -22.12
CA MET A 51 -10.57 -8.44 -21.75
C MET A 51 -11.87 -7.99 -22.45
N ARG A 52 -12.10 -8.40 -23.70
CA ARG A 52 -13.33 -8.08 -24.47
C ARG A 52 -14.57 -8.83 -23.99
N ARG A 53 -14.40 -9.99 -23.36
CA ARG A 53 -15.51 -10.77 -22.80
C ARG A 53 -16.04 -10.21 -21.49
N ILE A 54 -15.28 -9.37 -20.81
CA ILE A 54 -15.73 -8.71 -19.59
C ILE A 54 -16.94 -7.82 -19.94
N PRO A 55 -18.09 -8.01 -19.28
CA PRO A 55 -19.26 -7.18 -19.52
C PRO A 55 -18.94 -5.68 -19.36
N SER A 56 -19.47 -4.84 -20.26
CA SER A 56 -19.11 -3.42 -20.33
C SER A 56 -19.41 -2.66 -19.03
N GLU A 57 -20.41 -3.09 -18.27
CA GLU A 57 -20.76 -2.56 -16.96
C GLU A 57 -19.76 -2.93 -15.85
N LYS A 58 -19.04 -4.03 -16.01
CA LYS A 58 -18.01 -4.50 -15.05
C LYS A 58 -16.60 -4.07 -15.47
N LEU A 59 -16.37 -3.78 -16.74
CA LEU A 59 -15.04 -3.45 -17.25
C LEU A 59 -14.34 -2.31 -16.49
N PRO A 60 -14.99 -1.19 -16.11
CA PRO A 60 -14.32 -0.11 -15.39
C PRO A 60 -13.73 -0.55 -14.04
N ILE A 61 -14.47 -1.37 -13.28
CA ILE A 61 -13.99 -1.84 -11.97
C ILE A 61 -12.89 -2.90 -12.11
N VAL A 62 -12.97 -3.74 -13.14
CA VAL A 62 -11.94 -4.74 -13.44
C VAL A 62 -10.64 -4.06 -13.89
N LEU A 63 -10.73 -3.01 -14.71
CA LEU A 63 -9.55 -2.22 -15.10
C LEU A 63 -8.91 -1.48 -13.90
N LEU A 64 -9.71 -0.97 -12.96
CA LEU A 64 -9.19 -0.41 -11.71
C LEU A 64 -8.47 -1.46 -10.86
N LEU A 65 -9.02 -2.68 -10.76
CA LEU A 65 -8.35 -3.80 -10.10
C LEU A 65 -7.01 -4.11 -10.80
N CYS A 66 -7.00 -4.25 -12.13
CA CYS A 66 -5.78 -4.44 -12.90
C CYS A 66 -4.74 -3.33 -12.65
N ARG A 67 -5.17 -2.06 -12.61
CA ARG A 67 -4.28 -0.92 -12.29
C ARG A 67 -3.65 -1.06 -10.92
N ILE A 68 -4.41 -1.45 -9.91
CA ILE A 68 -3.92 -1.68 -8.54
C ILE A 68 -2.86 -2.79 -8.54
N LEU A 69 -3.15 -3.92 -9.20
CA LEU A 69 -2.23 -5.06 -9.28
C LEU A 69 -0.94 -4.68 -10.01
N CYS A 70 -1.02 -3.90 -11.09
CA CYS A 70 0.15 -3.40 -11.80
C CYS A 70 0.94 -2.36 -10.97
N SER A 71 0.29 -1.60 -10.09
CA SER A 71 1.00 -0.63 -9.24
C SER A 71 1.76 -1.32 -8.10
N GLY A 72 1.29 -2.47 -7.63
CA GLY A 72 1.92 -3.24 -6.54
C GLY A 72 3.16 -4.05 -6.96
N GLN A 73 3.27 -4.46 -8.22
CA GLN A 73 4.38 -5.31 -8.69
C GLN A 73 5.71 -4.56 -8.90
N SER A 74 5.69 -3.22 -8.94
CA SER A 74 6.90 -2.44 -9.25
C SER A 74 7.89 -2.31 -8.08
N TYR A 75 7.53 -2.65 -6.85
CA TYR A 75 8.21 -2.08 -5.69
C TYR A 75 9.11 -2.99 -4.86
N SER A 76 9.10 -4.30 -5.04
CA SER A 76 10.15 -5.14 -4.45
C SER A 76 9.98 -6.58 -4.93
N GLY A 77 11.08 -7.21 -5.34
CA GLY A 77 11.15 -8.66 -5.55
C GLY A 77 10.86 -9.49 -4.28
N SER A 78 10.32 -8.88 -3.22
CA SER A 78 10.00 -9.46 -1.92
C SER A 78 8.65 -10.20 -1.91
N GLY A 79 7.86 -10.12 -2.99
CA GLY A 79 6.60 -10.86 -3.09
C GLY A 79 5.52 -10.41 -2.11
N TYR A 80 5.59 -9.18 -1.57
CA TYR A 80 4.52 -8.63 -0.74
C TYR A 80 3.23 -8.49 -1.54
N THR A 81 2.39 -9.52 -1.48
CA THR A 81 1.03 -9.45 -1.93
C THR A 81 0.24 -8.62 -0.93
N ALA A 82 -0.52 -7.67 -1.45
CA ALA A 82 -1.38 -6.86 -0.63
C ALA A 82 -2.68 -7.61 -0.32
N GLY A 83 -3.18 -7.42 0.90
CA GLY A 83 -4.39 -8.05 1.39
C GLY A 83 -5.61 -7.69 0.53
N ILE A 84 -6.35 -8.70 0.10
CA ILE A 84 -7.55 -8.55 -0.74
C ILE A 84 -8.56 -7.58 -0.12
N MET A 85 -8.75 -7.59 1.21
CA MET A 85 -9.71 -6.69 1.87
C MET A 85 -9.32 -5.22 1.70
N ARG A 86 -8.02 -4.89 1.68
CA ARG A 86 -7.55 -3.52 1.42
C ARG A 86 -7.97 -3.05 0.03
N TRP A 87 -7.75 -3.90 -0.98
CA TRP A 87 -8.13 -3.61 -2.37
C TRP A 87 -9.63 -3.53 -2.57
N SER A 88 -10.39 -4.43 -1.95
CA SER A 88 -11.84 -4.36 -2.00
C SER A 88 -12.38 -3.06 -1.42
N ASN A 89 -11.87 -2.61 -0.28
CA ASN A 89 -12.30 -1.35 0.33
C ASN A 89 -11.87 -0.12 -0.47
N LEU A 90 -10.66 -0.14 -1.05
CA LEU A 90 -10.22 0.90 -2.00
C LEU A 90 -11.14 0.96 -3.22
N LEU A 91 -11.55 -0.19 -3.78
CA LEU A 91 -12.47 -0.30 -4.91
C LEU A 91 -13.94 -0.04 -4.53
N GLY A 92 -14.27 -0.08 -3.23
CA GLY A 92 -15.63 0.10 -2.74
C GLY A 92 -16.51 -1.14 -2.90
N LEU A 93 -15.90 -2.32 -3.08
CA LEU A 93 -16.58 -3.58 -3.29
C LEU A 93 -16.81 -4.32 -1.97
N SER A 94 -17.94 -5.01 -1.88
CA SER A 94 -18.16 -6.05 -0.88
C SER A 94 -17.32 -7.28 -1.18
N LYS A 95 -17.25 -8.23 -0.24
CA LYS A 95 -16.60 -9.54 -0.46
C LYS A 95 -17.06 -10.19 -1.77
N ILE A 96 -18.37 -10.28 -1.96
CA ILE A 96 -18.98 -10.90 -3.13
C ILE A 96 -18.65 -10.07 -4.39
N GLY A 97 -18.76 -8.74 -4.32
CA GLY A 97 -18.45 -7.87 -5.45
C GLY A 97 -16.98 -8.01 -5.91
N PHE A 98 -16.05 -8.12 -4.97
CA PHE A 98 -14.64 -8.33 -5.27
C PHE A 98 -14.39 -9.70 -5.88
N GLN A 99 -14.99 -10.76 -5.33
CA GLN A 99 -14.91 -12.11 -5.90
C GLN A 99 -15.44 -12.14 -7.33
N VAL A 100 -16.58 -11.49 -7.59
CA VAL A 100 -17.15 -11.39 -8.93
C VAL A 100 -16.20 -10.67 -9.89
N ALA A 101 -15.57 -9.57 -9.46
CA ALA A 101 -14.58 -8.85 -10.26
C ALA A 101 -13.34 -9.70 -10.55
N CYS A 102 -12.82 -10.42 -9.55
CA CYS A 102 -11.72 -11.36 -9.72
C CYS A 102 -12.06 -12.52 -10.66
N ASN A 103 -13.28 -13.05 -10.58
CA ASN A 103 -13.73 -14.14 -11.43
C ASN A 103 -13.73 -13.75 -12.91
N GLN A 104 -13.94 -12.48 -13.25
CA GLN A 104 -13.81 -11.98 -14.64
C GLN A 104 -12.39 -12.15 -15.21
N LEU A 105 -11.38 -12.30 -14.34
CA LEU A 105 -9.98 -12.43 -14.71
C LEU A 105 -9.39 -13.76 -14.27
N SER A 106 -10.20 -14.73 -13.85
CA SER A 106 -9.68 -15.93 -13.16
C SER A 106 -8.85 -16.86 -14.06
N ALA A 107 -8.87 -16.67 -15.38
CA ALA A 107 -7.91 -17.29 -16.30
C ALA A 107 -6.46 -16.78 -16.10
N ILE A 108 -6.29 -15.53 -15.64
CA ILE A 108 -5.02 -14.79 -15.63
C ILE A 108 -4.62 -14.25 -14.25
N ILE A 109 -5.52 -14.23 -13.27
CA ILE A 109 -5.20 -13.95 -11.87
C ILE A 109 -5.42 -15.16 -10.97
N HIS A 110 -4.53 -15.31 -9.99
CA HIS A 110 -4.69 -16.24 -8.89
C HIS A 110 -5.19 -15.49 -7.66
N VAL A 111 -6.25 -16.01 -7.05
CA VAL A 111 -6.77 -15.54 -5.77
C VAL A 111 -6.44 -16.60 -4.72
N HIS A 112 -5.44 -16.33 -3.90
CA HIS A 112 -5.11 -17.19 -2.78
C HIS A 112 -5.91 -16.75 -1.56
N SER A 113 -6.88 -17.57 -1.15
CA SER A 113 -7.56 -17.38 0.13
C SER A 113 -6.64 -17.93 1.21
N ASP A 114 -6.01 -17.06 2.00
CA ASP A 114 -5.22 -17.51 3.14
C ASP A 114 -6.15 -18.25 4.12
N SER A 115 -5.99 -19.57 4.21
CA SER A 115 -6.70 -20.42 5.17
C SER A 115 -6.15 -20.29 6.59
N HIS A 116 -4.97 -19.66 6.73
CA HIS A 116 -4.46 -19.28 8.04
C HIS A 116 -5.38 -18.23 8.62
N SER A 117 -6.21 -18.66 9.58
CA SER A 117 -7.05 -17.80 10.37
C SER A 117 -6.15 -16.77 11.05
N PHE A 118 -6.10 -15.58 10.48
CA PHE A 118 -5.63 -14.40 11.19
C PHE A 118 -6.52 -14.30 12.43
N ASP A 119 -5.96 -14.59 13.61
CA ASP A 119 -6.67 -14.55 14.86
C ASP A 119 -6.39 -13.20 15.55
N PRO A 120 -7.36 -12.27 15.57
CA PRO A 120 -7.19 -11.01 16.27
C PRO A 120 -7.10 -11.20 17.79
N SER A 121 -7.46 -12.37 18.35
CA SER A 121 -7.44 -12.58 19.79
C SER A 121 -6.03 -12.53 20.39
N GLN A 122 -4.99 -12.83 19.59
CA GLN A 122 -3.58 -12.76 19.98
C GLN A 122 -3.13 -11.34 20.39
N PHE A 123 -3.98 -10.36 20.16
CA PHE A 123 -3.71 -8.95 20.29
C PHE A 123 -4.46 -8.26 21.44
N GLY A 124 -5.18 -9.00 22.29
CA GLY A 124 -5.83 -8.48 23.49
C GLY A 124 -7.24 -7.94 23.27
N ASN A 125 -7.63 -6.88 23.98
CA ASN A 125 -8.99 -6.34 23.91
C ASN A 125 -9.23 -5.68 22.54
N THR A 126 -9.94 -6.41 21.69
CA THR A 126 -10.17 -6.06 20.30
C THR A 126 -11.52 -5.40 20.04
N GLY A 127 -12.31 -5.17 21.11
CA GLY A 127 -13.59 -4.46 21.04
C GLY A 127 -13.46 -2.94 20.90
N HIS A 128 -12.24 -2.41 20.96
CA HIS A 128 -11.97 -0.98 20.86
C HIS A 128 -11.19 -0.64 19.59
N PRO A 129 -11.38 0.57 19.05
CA PRO A 129 -10.63 1.04 17.89
C PRO A 129 -9.16 1.34 18.21
N PHE A 130 -8.33 1.45 17.16
CA PHE A 130 -6.87 1.45 17.28
C PHE A 130 -6.29 2.61 18.11
N TRP A 131 -6.96 3.76 18.23
CA TRP A 131 -6.46 4.88 19.05
C TRP A 131 -6.55 4.62 20.57
N HIS A 132 -7.24 3.56 20.99
CA HIS A 132 -7.16 3.05 22.37
C HIS A 132 -6.03 2.02 22.56
N THR A 133 -5.22 1.79 21.53
CA THR A 133 -4.15 0.79 21.55
C THR A 133 -2.78 1.46 21.39
N THR A 134 -1.71 0.77 21.79
CA THR A 134 -0.37 1.33 21.70
C THR A 134 0.09 1.44 20.24
N PRO A 135 0.91 2.44 19.87
CA PRO A 135 1.35 2.59 18.49
C PRO A 135 2.19 1.42 17.97
N ALA A 136 3.02 0.81 18.83
CA ALA A 136 3.80 -0.38 18.49
C ALA A 136 2.90 -1.55 18.08
N PHE A 137 1.77 -1.70 18.77
CA PHE A 137 0.77 -2.69 18.46
C PHE A 137 0.07 -2.41 17.12
N VAL A 138 -0.35 -1.15 16.88
CA VAL A 138 -0.99 -0.74 15.62
C VAL A 138 -0.05 -0.98 14.44
N LYS A 139 1.25 -0.77 14.62
CA LYS A 139 2.30 -1.07 13.63
C LYS A 139 2.30 -2.56 13.27
N GLU A 140 2.38 -3.44 14.26
CA GLU A 140 2.40 -4.91 14.06
C GLU A 140 1.12 -5.39 13.36
N LEU A 141 -0.05 -5.02 13.90
CA LEU A 141 -1.34 -5.35 13.31
C LEU A 141 -1.46 -4.79 11.88
N GLY A 142 -0.98 -3.58 11.64
CA GLY A 142 -0.98 -2.94 10.33
C GLY A 142 -0.21 -3.73 9.28
N VAL A 143 0.90 -4.40 9.64
CA VAL A 143 1.62 -5.29 8.71
C VAL A 143 0.74 -6.48 8.30
N HIS A 144 0.08 -7.13 9.27
CA HIS A 144 -0.84 -8.25 8.98
C HIS A 144 -2.03 -7.80 8.13
N VAL A 145 -2.65 -6.67 8.49
CA VAL A 145 -3.79 -6.12 7.77
C VAL A 145 -3.43 -5.75 6.33
N ARG A 146 -2.25 -5.16 6.11
CA ARG A 146 -1.79 -4.75 4.76
C ARG A 146 -1.49 -5.92 3.85
N VAL A 147 -0.97 -7.03 4.38
CA VAL A 147 -0.42 -8.13 3.58
C VAL A 147 -1.37 -9.33 3.50
N ARG A 148 -2.05 -9.69 4.58
CA ARG A 148 -2.72 -11.01 4.70
C ARG A 148 -4.23 -10.95 4.75
N LEU A 149 -4.82 -9.80 5.06
CA LEU A 149 -6.24 -9.77 5.39
C LEU A 149 -7.12 -10.07 4.17
N GLY A 150 -7.84 -11.19 4.24
CA GLY A 150 -8.68 -11.71 3.16
C GLY A 150 -7.93 -12.49 2.09
N GLY A 151 -6.65 -12.80 2.28
CA GLY A 151 -5.80 -13.48 1.31
C GLY A 151 -5.10 -12.53 0.33
N SER A 152 -4.57 -13.08 -0.76
CA SER A 152 -3.79 -12.36 -1.76
C SER A 152 -4.26 -12.59 -3.19
N VAL A 153 -3.99 -11.61 -4.06
CA VAL A 153 -4.29 -11.68 -5.49
C VAL A 153 -3.08 -11.24 -6.31
N HIS A 154 -2.74 -12.01 -7.34
CA HIS A 154 -1.62 -11.73 -8.25
C HIS A 154 -1.89 -12.30 -9.65
N PHE A 155 -1.18 -11.77 -10.66
CA PHE A 155 -1.20 -12.36 -12.00
C PHE A 155 -0.50 -13.72 -12.00
N TYR A 156 -1.06 -14.71 -12.68
CA TYR A 156 -0.37 -15.99 -12.92
C TYR A 156 0.90 -15.80 -13.76
N HIS A 157 0.87 -14.81 -14.66
CA HIS A 157 1.91 -14.61 -15.65
C HIS A 157 2.32 -13.15 -15.74
N LYS A 158 3.63 -12.89 -15.67
CA LYS A 158 4.20 -11.55 -15.89
C LYS A 158 3.82 -10.95 -17.24
N SER A 159 3.65 -11.80 -18.27
CA SER A 159 3.26 -11.37 -19.62
C SER A 159 1.93 -10.62 -19.68
N PHE A 160 0.97 -10.91 -18.80
CA PHE A 160 -0.29 -10.16 -18.76
C PHE A 160 -0.10 -8.78 -18.12
N PHE A 161 0.74 -8.68 -17.09
CA PHE A 161 1.18 -7.39 -16.56
C PHE A 161 1.85 -6.55 -17.67
N ASP A 162 2.80 -7.15 -18.40
CA ASP A 162 3.52 -6.45 -19.48
C ASP A 162 2.54 -6.00 -20.60
N PHE A 163 1.56 -6.84 -20.93
CA PHE A 163 0.49 -6.52 -21.88
C PHE A 163 -0.31 -5.28 -21.44
N LEU A 164 -0.81 -5.27 -20.19
CA LEU A 164 -1.61 -4.15 -19.67
C LEU A 164 -0.81 -2.84 -19.56
N MET A 165 0.50 -2.93 -19.37
CA MET A 165 1.38 -1.78 -19.22
C MET A 165 1.80 -1.16 -20.56
N ASP A 166 1.70 -1.91 -21.66
CA ASP A 166 2.06 -1.46 -23.00
C ASP A 166 0.83 -1.01 -23.79
N PRO A 167 0.71 0.29 -24.15
CA PRO A 167 -0.43 0.80 -24.91
C PRO A 167 -0.52 0.22 -26.32
N MET A 168 0.59 -0.20 -26.94
CA MET A 168 0.57 -0.79 -28.28
C MET A 168 -0.01 -2.21 -28.28
N ARG A 169 0.16 -2.93 -27.16
CA ARG A 169 -0.34 -4.31 -27.02
C ARG A 169 -1.78 -4.35 -26.51
N SER A 170 -2.09 -3.58 -25.49
CA SER A 170 -3.40 -3.63 -24.81
C SER A 170 -4.44 -2.63 -25.33
N GLY A 171 -4.03 -1.65 -26.15
CA GLY A 171 -4.92 -0.65 -26.73
C GLY A 171 -5.82 0.02 -25.69
N PRO A 172 -7.17 -0.12 -25.78
CA PRO A 172 -8.10 0.53 -24.86
C PRO A 172 -8.03 -0.01 -23.41
N PHE A 173 -7.42 -1.17 -23.20
CA PHE A 173 -7.27 -1.78 -21.87
C PHE A 173 -5.99 -1.36 -21.15
N CYS A 174 -5.17 -0.51 -21.77
CA CYS A 174 -3.90 -0.06 -21.18
C CYS A 174 -4.11 0.66 -19.86
N VAL A 175 -3.57 0.10 -18.78
CA VAL A 175 -3.71 0.68 -17.43
C VAL A 175 -2.80 1.87 -17.19
N ARG A 176 -1.85 2.17 -18.09
CA ARG A 176 -1.00 3.37 -18.03
C ARG A 176 -1.57 4.56 -18.79
N SER A 177 -2.68 4.40 -19.51
CA SER A 177 -3.32 5.47 -20.26
C SER A 177 -3.72 6.63 -19.36
N SER A 178 -3.73 7.85 -19.89
CA SER A 178 -4.17 9.05 -19.15
C SER A 178 -5.59 8.91 -18.57
N PRO A 179 -6.61 8.42 -19.33
CA PRO A 179 -7.94 8.20 -18.78
C PRO A 179 -7.96 7.24 -17.59
N MET A 180 -7.18 6.16 -17.65
CA MET A 180 -7.12 5.22 -16.53
C MET A 180 -6.45 5.82 -15.29
N ARG A 181 -5.40 6.63 -15.46
CA ARG A 181 -4.76 7.35 -14.34
C ARG A 181 -5.73 8.33 -13.68
N ASN A 182 -6.51 9.07 -14.46
CA ASN A 182 -7.55 9.96 -13.94
C ASN A 182 -8.64 9.19 -13.21
N THR A 183 -9.09 8.07 -13.76
CA THR A 183 -10.10 7.20 -13.12
C THR A 183 -9.60 6.65 -11.79
N TYR A 184 -8.35 6.15 -11.75
CA TYR A 184 -7.72 5.66 -10.54
C TYR A 184 -7.49 6.76 -9.49
N PHE A 185 -7.00 7.93 -9.92
CA PHE A 185 -6.81 9.09 -9.06
C PHE A 185 -8.15 9.53 -8.44
N LYS A 186 -9.19 9.67 -9.26
CA LYS A 186 -10.54 10.02 -8.81
C LYS A 186 -11.04 9.03 -7.78
N ARG A 187 -10.87 7.72 -8.01
CA ARG A 187 -11.28 6.68 -7.06
C ARG A 187 -10.54 6.81 -5.72
N CYS A 188 -9.22 7.02 -5.74
CA CYS A 188 -8.44 7.24 -4.53
C CYS A 188 -8.86 8.51 -3.79
N LEU A 189 -9.18 9.58 -4.53
CA LEU A 189 -9.65 10.84 -3.96
C LEU A 189 -11.02 10.68 -3.29
N GLU A 190 -11.96 9.97 -3.92
CA GLU A 190 -13.26 9.65 -3.33
C GLU A 190 -13.13 8.91 -2.00
N VAL A 191 -12.26 7.88 -1.95
CA VAL A 191 -11.98 7.12 -0.72
C VAL A 191 -11.33 8.00 0.33
N THR A 192 -10.37 8.82 -0.05
CA THR A 192 -9.69 9.81 0.81
C THR A 192 -10.71 10.73 1.47
N LEU A 193 -11.57 11.38 0.66
CA LEU A 193 -12.59 12.30 1.15
C LEU A 193 -13.68 11.60 1.98
N LYS A 194 -14.01 10.34 1.66
CA LYS A 194 -14.95 9.54 2.46
C LYS A 194 -14.39 9.27 3.86
N TYR A 195 -13.14 8.81 3.96
CA TYR A 195 -12.55 8.43 5.24
C TYR A 195 -12.12 9.63 6.08
N GLU A 196 -11.68 10.72 5.46
CA GLU A 196 -11.44 12.00 6.16
C GLU A 196 -12.63 12.42 7.03
N LYS A 197 -13.86 12.31 6.49
CA LYS A 197 -15.10 12.67 7.20
C LYS A 197 -15.38 11.78 8.40
N SER A 198 -14.84 10.56 8.39
CA SER A 198 -15.02 9.63 9.50
C SER A 198 -14.08 9.90 10.68
N TYR A 199 -13.07 10.75 10.51
CA TYR A 199 -12.12 11.05 11.57
C TYR A 199 -12.34 12.46 12.12
N CYS A 200 -12.07 12.66 13.41
CA CYS A 200 -11.98 13.96 14.06
C CYS A 200 -10.74 14.02 14.96
N PHE A 201 -10.38 15.23 15.41
CA PHE A 201 -9.37 15.39 16.44
C PHE A 201 -10.06 15.44 17.80
N GLN A 202 -9.67 14.53 18.70
CA GLN A 202 -10.05 14.53 20.10
C GLN A 202 -9.53 15.83 20.74
N GLY A 203 -10.42 16.57 21.40
CA GLY A 203 -10.04 17.84 22.01
C GLY A 203 -10.03 19.05 21.07
N SER A 204 -10.89 19.11 20.05
CA SER A 204 -11.15 20.38 19.36
C SER A 204 -11.94 21.40 20.19
N GLY A 205 -12.22 21.13 21.47
CA GLY A 205 -12.86 22.05 22.42
C GLY A 205 -11.84 22.98 23.08
N GLU A 206 -12.27 24.19 23.42
CA GLU A 206 -11.42 25.27 23.99
C GLU A 206 -10.57 24.82 25.19
N LEU A 207 -11.08 23.91 26.02
CA LEU A 207 -10.37 23.39 27.20
C LEU A 207 -9.12 22.57 26.87
N TYR A 208 -9.14 21.82 25.77
CA TYR A 208 -8.00 21.03 25.34
C TYR A 208 -6.90 21.91 24.72
N ALA A 209 -7.29 23.01 24.07
CA ALA A 209 -6.32 24.01 23.60
C ALA A 209 -5.49 24.58 24.76
N SER A 210 -6.10 24.77 25.94
CA SER A 210 -5.41 25.21 27.15
C SER A 210 -4.52 24.12 27.78
N LEU A 211 -4.88 22.84 27.67
CA LEU A 211 -4.13 21.71 28.25
C LEU A 211 -3.06 21.12 27.32
N ARG A 212 -3.08 21.48 26.03
CA ARG A 212 -2.14 20.99 25.02
C ARG A 212 -0.67 21.22 25.40
N PHE A 213 -0.37 22.31 26.12
CA PHE A 213 0.98 22.61 26.60
C PHE A 213 1.45 21.59 27.65
N LEU A 214 0.58 21.15 28.55
CA LEU A 214 0.88 20.12 29.56
C LEU A 214 1.04 18.73 28.92
N ILE A 215 0.18 18.37 27.96
CA ILE A 215 0.29 17.11 27.20
C ILE A 215 1.61 17.07 26.41
N TYR A 216 1.99 18.20 25.80
CA TYR A 216 3.25 18.35 25.09
C TYR A 216 4.47 18.19 26.02
N ILE A 217 4.42 18.76 27.23
CA ILE A 217 5.48 18.59 28.25
C ILE A 217 5.61 17.13 28.67
N LEU A 218 4.51 16.38 28.71
CA LEU A 218 4.51 14.97 29.11
C LEU A 218 5.07 14.03 28.02
N ASN A 219 5.53 14.53 26.87
CA ASN A 219 6.05 13.73 25.75
C ASN A 219 5.10 12.61 25.28
N ALA A 220 3.84 12.65 25.69
CA ALA A 220 2.81 11.80 25.14
C ALA A 220 2.50 12.37 23.76
N MET A 221 2.91 11.67 22.71
CA MET A 221 2.31 11.88 21.39
C MET A 221 0.82 11.61 21.54
N SER A 222 0.01 12.61 21.89
CA SER A 222 -1.43 12.47 21.97
C SER A 222 -1.91 12.29 20.55
N HIS A 223 -2.19 11.04 20.24
CA HIS A 223 -2.69 10.60 18.97
C HIS A 223 -4.15 11.00 18.89
N ASP A 224 -4.40 12.27 18.59
CA ASP A 224 -5.73 12.90 18.70
C ASP A 224 -6.72 12.40 17.63
N LEU A 225 -6.33 11.57 16.65
CA LEU A 225 -7.26 11.16 15.59
C LEU A 225 -8.21 10.04 16.09
N THR A 226 -9.49 10.36 16.24
CA THR A 226 -10.55 9.42 16.65
C THR A 226 -11.66 9.35 15.59
N LEU A 227 -12.61 8.43 15.73
CA LEU A 227 -13.84 8.48 14.92
C LEU A 227 -14.63 9.75 15.20
N ALA A 228 -15.21 10.32 14.13
CA ALA A 228 -16.10 11.46 14.19
C ALA A 228 -17.36 11.15 15.00
N HIS A 229 -17.92 12.18 15.64
CA HIS A 229 -19.15 12.06 16.41
C HIS A 229 -20.30 11.51 15.55
N GLY A 230 -21.04 10.53 16.06
CA GLY A 230 -22.12 9.86 15.35
C GLY A 230 -21.69 8.63 14.51
N MET A 231 -20.39 8.35 14.40
CA MET A 231 -19.92 7.08 13.83
C MET A 231 -19.93 6.00 14.91
N ALA A 232 -20.77 4.98 14.74
CA ALA A 232 -20.88 3.88 15.71
C ALA A 232 -19.57 3.06 15.78
N ASP A 233 -18.97 2.78 14.63
CA ASP A 233 -17.76 1.98 14.50
C ASP A 233 -17.05 2.22 13.15
N SER A 234 -15.87 1.64 12.96
CA SER A 234 -15.12 1.73 11.71
C SER A 234 -15.74 0.88 10.59
N ALA A 235 -16.41 -0.21 10.95
CA ALA A 235 -17.06 -1.16 10.03
C ALA A 235 -18.09 -0.48 9.12
N SER A 236 -18.87 0.45 9.66
CA SER A 236 -19.93 1.21 8.97
C SER A 236 -19.47 1.90 7.67
N SER A 237 -18.19 2.23 7.57
CA SER A 237 -17.61 2.93 6.43
C SER A 237 -16.86 2.02 5.45
N LEU A 238 -16.60 0.76 5.82
CA LEU A 238 -15.91 -0.23 5.02
C LEU A 238 -16.92 -0.94 4.10
N SER A 239 -16.53 -1.17 2.85
CA SER A 239 -17.33 -1.98 1.92
C SER A 239 -17.20 -3.47 2.19
N TRP A 240 -16.07 -3.89 2.74
CA TRP A 240 -15.86 -5.24 3.25
C TRP A 240 -15.23 -5.12 4.64
N PRO A 241 -16.04 -5.01 5.71
CA PRO A 241 -15.56 -5.00 7.08
C PRO A 241 -15.14 -6.41 7.51
N TYR A 242 -14.26 -6.44 8.49
CA TYR A 242 -13.93 -7.59 9.32
C TYR A 242 -14.87 -7.64 10.54
N THR A 243 -14.89 -8.75 11.28
CA THR A 243 -15.78 -8.91 12.46
C THR A 243 -15.29 -8.19 13.71
N ASN A 244 -14.14 -7.54 13.65
CA ASN A 244 -13.41 -7.01 14.79
C ASN A 244 -13.13 -5.52 14.63
N GLU A 245 -13.50 -4.70 15.62
CA GLU A 245 -13.40 -3.24 15.49
C GLU A 245 -11.96 -2.74 15.43
N LEU A 246 -11.06 -3.31 16.23
CA LEU A 246 -9.64 -2.98 16.15
C LEU A 246 -9.09 -3.24 14.74
N VAL A 247 -9.38 -4.43 14.16
CA VAL A 247 -8.98 -4.76 12.79
C VAL A 247 -9.62 -3.83 11.77
N ASN A 248 -10.90 -3.50 11.92
CA ASN A 248 -11.61 -2.58 11.03
C ASN A 248 -11.01 -1.18 11.05
N SER A 249 -10.70 -0.67 12.23
CA SER A 249 -10.12 0.65 12.41
C SER A 249 -8.72 0.71 11.77
N VAL A 250 -7.88 -0.31 11.95
CA VAL A 250 -6.56 -0.40 11.29
C VAL A 250 -6.69 -0.58 9.78
N LEU A 251 -7.63 -1.41 9.31
CA LEU A 251 -7.90 -1.60 7.88
C LEU A 251 -8.32 -0.28 7.22
N LYS A 252 -9.23 0.45 7.85
CA LYS A 252 -9.68 1.77 7.39
C LYS A 252 -8.52 2.77 7.34
N ALA A 253 -7.69 2.82 8.38
CA ALA A 253 -6.49 3.66 8.41
C ALA A 253 -5.52 3.30 7.28
N CYS A 254 -5.26 2.01 7.04
CA CYS A 254 -4.39 1.55 5.96
C CYS A 254 -4.93 1.89 4.57
N VAL A 255 -6.24 1.74 4.34
CA VAL A 255 -6.87 2.10 3.06
C VAL A 255 -6.85 3.62 2.87
N TYR A 256 -7.06 4.40 3.92
CA TYR A 256 -6.97 5.87 3.89
C TYR A 256 -5.55 6.32 3.51
N ASP A 257 -4.54 5.80 4.21
CA ASP A 257 -3.12 6.07 3.97
C ASP A 257 -2.74 5.79 2.51
N TRP A 258 -3.10 4.60 2.02
CA TRP A 258 -2.80 4.20 0.65
C TRP A 258 -3.50 5.05 -0.40
N ALA A 259 -4.79 5.35 -0.20
CA ALA A 259 -5.54 6.18 -1.13
C ALA A 259 -4.97 7.61 -1.19
N PHE A 260 -4.61 8.17 -0.04
CA PHE A 260 -4.01 9.50 0.03
C PHE A 260 -2.61 9.52 -0.60
N ASP A 261 -1.75 8.55 -0.30
CA ASP A 261 -0.42 8.45 -0.91
C ASP A 261 -0.51 8.26 -2.43
N ALA A 262 -1.46 7.44 -2.91
CA ALA A 262 -1.74 7.32 -4.33
C ALA A 262 -2.14 8.67 -4.95
N CYS A 263 -3.01 9.45 -4.32
CA CYS A 263 -3.31 10.81 -4.78
C CYS A 263 -2.05 11.71 -4.77
N PHE A 264 -1.24 11.64 -3.72
CA PHE A 264 -0.02 12.45 -3.62
C PHE A 264 1.00 12.11 -4.72
N GLN A 265 1.23 10.83 -4.99
CA GLN A 265 2.15 10.35 -6.01
C GLN A 265 1.66 10.64 -7.43
N TYR A 266 0.41 10.27 -7.72
CA TYR A 266 -0.16 10.48 -9.06
C TYR A 266 -0.44 11.95 -9.34
N GLY A 267 -0.70 12.76 -8.32
CA GLY A 267 -0.90 14.21 -8.47
C GLY A 267 0.31 14.95 -9.05
N ARG A 268 1.48 14.31 -9.07
CA ARG A 268 2.71 14.79 -9.71
C ARG A 268 2.72 14.55 -11.23
N LEU A 269 1.87 13.66 -11.74
CA LEU A 269 1.84 13.29 -13.15
C LEU A 269 1.12 14.35 -13.98
N PRO A 270 1.70 14.85 -15.09
CA PRO A 270 1.13 15.94 -15.89
C PRO A 270 -0.27 15.60 -16.42
N GLU A 271 -0.59 14.31 -16.58
CA GLU A 271 -1.83 13.83 -17.20
C GLU A 271 -3.05 13.86 -16.28
N ILE A 272 -2.90 14.07 -14.96
CA ILE A 272 -4.05 14.20 -14.07
C ILE A 272 -4.88 15.44 -14.44
N GLU A 273 -6.19 15.42 -14.33
CA GLU A 273 -7.01 16.56 -14.66
C GLU A 273 -6.85 17.69 -13.63
N HIS A 274 -6.84 18.93 -14.09
CA HIS A 274 -6.69 20.11 -13.24
C HIS A 274 -7.78 20.17 -12.15
N GLN A 275 -9.03 19.83 -12.49
CA GLN A 275 -10.15 19.82 -11.55
C GLN A 275 -9.98 18.78 -10.43
N LEU A 276 -9.45 17.59 -10.76
CA LEU A 276 -9.16 16.56 -9.75
C LEU A 276 -8.07 17.02 -8.78
N LEU A 277 -7.03 17.71 -9.27
CA LEU A 277 -6.00 18.32 -8.42
C LEU A 277 -6.54 19.42 -7.52
N GLN A 278 -7.42 20.29 -8.04
CA GLN A 278 -8.10 21.30 -7.22
C GLN A 278 -8.94 20.66 -6.11
N CYS A 279 -9.64 19.58 -6.41
CA CYS A 279 -10.38 18.81 -5.40
C CYS A 279 -9.42 18.19 -4.36
N PHE A 280 -8.29 17.63 -4.79
CA PHE A 280 -7.27 17.11 -3.87
C PHE A 280 -6.67 18.20 -2.97
N GLY A 281 -6.49 19.43 -3.45
CA GLY A 281 -6.05 20.57 -2.64
C GLY A 281 -6.97 20.91 -1.46
N ARG A 282 -8.23 20.45 -1.49
CA ARG A 282 -9.22 20.62 -0.42
C ARG A 282 -9.24 19.48 0.61
N ALA A 283 -8.48 18.41 0.38
CA ALA A 283 -8.37 17.29 1.31
C ALA A 283 -7.73 17.74 2.64
N ASP A 284 -7.94 16.96 3.69
CA ASP A 284 -7.33 17.19 4.99
C ASP A 284 -5.95 16.53 5.10
N PHE A 285 -4.94 17.29 4.64
CA PHE A 285 -3.54 16.89 4.72
C PHE A 285 -3.09 16.66 6.17
N HIS A 286 -3.68 17.39 7.13
CA HIS A 286 -3.37 17.23 8.54
C HIS A 286 -3.85 15.87 9.08
N LYS A 287 -5.09 15.46 8.79
CA LYS A 287 -5.60 14.12 9.15
C LYS A 287 -4.86 12.99 8.45
N ALA A 288 -4.59 13.13 7.15
CA ALA A 288 -3.82 12.14 6.40
C ALA A 288 -2.44 11.93 7.04
N ARG A 289 -1.79 13.03 7.42
CA ARG A 289 -0.50 12.97 8.10
C ARG A 289 -0.58 12.30 9.47
N GLN A 290 -1.58 12.62 10.28
CA GLN A 290 -1.75 11.99 11.60
C GLN A 290 -2.05 10.49 11.49
N ASN A 291 -2.85 10.10 10.50
CA ASN A 291 -3.11 8.69 10.19
C ASN A 291 -1.82 7.95 9.80
N GLU A 292 -1.00 8.54 8.93
CA GLU A 292 0.33 8.00 8.58
C GLU A 292 1.19 7.84 9.84
N VAL A 293 1.26 8.87 10.70
CA VAL A 293 2.03 8.81 11.95
C VAL A 293 1.57 7.67 12.84
N MET A 294 0.27 7.45 13.00
CA MET A 294 -0.27 6.37 13.83
C MET A 294 0.06 4.97 13.29
N LEU A 295 -0.07 4.77 11.97
CA LEU A 295 0.23 3.48 11.33
C LEU A 295 1.71 3.07 11.38
N TYR A 296 2.57 4.05 11.63
CA TYR A 296 4.00 3.96 11.43
C TYR A 296 4.81 4.43 12.64
N ALA A 297 4.15 4.82 13.72
CA ALA A 297 4.76 5.25 14.96
C ALA A 297 5.63 4.14 15.56
N GLY A 298 6.71 4.55 16.24
CA GLY A 298 7.73 3.62 16.73
C GLY A 298 8.57 2.97 15.63
N ASN A 299 8.54 3.52 14.40
CA ASN A 299 9.43 3.12 13.33
C ASN A 299 10.38 4.28 12.96
N SER A 300 11.50 4.35 13.65
CA SER A 300 12.63 5.19 13.24
C SER A 300 13.43 4.59 12.10
N ASP A 301 13.06 3.38 11.62
CA ASP A 301 13.79 2.71 10.57
C ASP A 301 13.54 3.42 9.24
N PHE A 302 14.56 3.33 8.39
CA PHE A 302 14.46 3.76 7.01
C PHE A 302 13.36 2.99 6.27
N ARG A 303 12.85 3.61 5.22
CA ARG A 303 11.95 2.97 4.27
C ARG A 303 12.32 3.38 2.87
N ASP A 304 12.31 2.40 2.00
CA ASP A 304 12.37 2.62 0.57
C ASP A 304 11.09 3.31 0.14
N TYR A 305 11.25 4.37 -0.62
CA TYR A 305 10.17 5.25 -1.05
C TYR A 305 10.55 5.84 -2.40
N THR A 306 9.68 5.81 -3.41
CA THR A 306 9.95 6.57 -4.64
C THR A 306 9.50 8.01 -4.46
N CYS A 307 10.44 8.93 -4.63
CA CYS A 307 10.18 10.36 -4.62
C CYS A 307 10.59 10.95 -5.96
N TRP A 308 9.66 11.63 -6.66
CA TRP A 308 9.95 12.30 -7.94
C TRP A 308 10.40 11.37 -9.09
N GLY A 309 10.14 10.06 -8.97
CA GLY A 309 10.62 9.05 -9.92
C GLY A 309 11.99 8.48 -9.57
N CYS A 310 12.56 8.92 -8.45
CA CYS A 310 13.81 8.43 -7.89
C CYS A 310 13.56 7.49 -6.72
N ASP A 311 14.41 6.49 -6.55
CA ASP A 311 14.52 5.77 -5.29
C ASP A 311 15.01 6.71 -4.17
N ALA A 312 14.33 6.66 -3.04
CA ALA A 312 14.59 7.56 -1.93
C ALA A 312 14.47 6.81 -0.61
N HIS A 313 15.17 7.33 0.38
CA HIS A 313 14.99 6.91 1.75
C HIS A 313 14.00 7.85 2.43
N SER A 314 13.15 7.28 3.28
CA SER A 314 12.30 8.07 4.17
C SER A 314 12.42 7.59 5.60
N LYS A 315 12.27 8.54 6.54
CA LYS A 315 12.33 8.28 7.98
C LYS A 315 11.23 9.08 8.67
N LEU A 316 10.60 8.48 9.68
CA LEU A 316 9.56 9.11 10.48
C LEU A 316 10.09 9.40 11.89
N ILE A 317 10.18 10.67 12.26
CA ILE A 317 10.68 11.10 13.57
C ILE A 317 9.67 12.08 14.16
N HIS A 318 9.09 11.73 15.31
CA HIS A 318 8.10 12.55 16.04
C HIS A 318 7.07 13.21 15.10
N GLY A 319 6.44 12.40 14.25
CA GLY A 319 5.41 12.89 13.33
C GLY A 319 5.93 13.62 12.07
N THR A 320 7.22 13.95 12.00
CA THR A 320 7.88 14.55 10.84
C THR A 320 8.43 13.47 9.92
N ARG A 321 8.02 13.48 8.64
CA ARG A 321 8.63 12.61 7.62
C ARG A 321 9.78 13.37 6.98
N LEU A 322 10.95 12.76 6.96
CA LEU A 322 12.11 13.20 6.23
C LEU A 322 12.25 12.33 4.99
N VAL A 323 12.61 12.91 3.85
CA VAL A 323 12.95 12.17 2.63
C VAL A 323 14.29 12.64 2.09
N ARG A 324 15.08 11.71 1.57
CA ARG A 324 16.33 12.00 0.85
C ARG A 324 16.44 11.13 -0.39
N VAL A 325 16.71 11.76 -1.53
CA VAL A 325 17.21 11.09 -2.73
C VAL A 325 18.74 11.14 -2.66
N PRO A 326 19.42 9.98 -2.64
CA PRO A 326 20.88 9.93 -2.59
C PRO A 326 21.49 10.39 -3.94
N ARG A 327 22.81 10.55 -3.97
CA ARG A 327 23.51 11.26 -5.04
C ARG A 327 23.48 10.52 -6.37
N ASP A 328 23.82 9.25 -6.31
CA ASP A 328 23.72 8.27 -7.39
C ASP A 328 22.35 8.33 -8.06
N GLU A 329 21.29 8.18 -7.28
CA GLU A 329 19.93 8.20 -7.80
C GLU A 329 19.53 9.59 -8.34
N PHE A 330 20.01 10.66 -7.69
CA PHE A 330 19.76 12.02 -8.14
C PHE A 330 20.35 12.28 -9.53
N GLN A 331 21.59 11.86 -9.76
CA GLN A 331 22.30 12.04 -11.03
C GLN A 331 21.62 11.29 -12.18
N GLU A 332 21.15 10.07 -11.91
CA GLU A 332 20.57 9.21 -12.93
C GLU A 332 19.12 9.58 -13.25
N ASN A 333 18.31 9.85 -12.21
CA ASN A 333 16.86 9.82 -12.35
C ASN A 333 16.16 11.15 -11.96
N PHE A 334 16.82 12.09 -11.26
CA PHE A 334 16.14 13.30 -10.77
C PHE A 334 16.03 14.40 -11.83
N ASP A 335 14.82 14.58 -12.35
CA ASP A 335 14.50 15.67 -13.29
C ASP A 335 14.06 16.95 -12.56
N VAL A 336 15.00 17.89 -12.42
CA VAL A 336 14.78 19.20 -11.79
C VAL A 336 13.71 20.03 -12.52
N ALA A 337 13.62 19.93 -13.86
CA ALA A 337 12.66 20.69 -14.65
C ALA A 337 11.25 20.16 -14.42
N LYS A 338 11.08 18.84 -14.45
CA LYS A 338 9.83 18.16 -14.11
C LYS A 338 9.40 18.46 -12.68
N PHE A 339 10.32 18.42 -11.72
CA PHE A 339 10.05 18.80 -10.34
C PHE A 339 9.49 20.24 -10.24
N LYS A 340 10.18 21.22 -10.85
CA LYS A 340 9.71 22.62 -10.88
C LYS A 340 8.35 22.78 -11.55
N ALA A 341 8.08 22.03 -12.62
CA ALA A 341 6.78 22.03 -13.29
C ALA A 341 5.66 21.52 -12.36
N VAL A 342 5.91 20.47 -11.56
CA VAL A 342 4.95 20.00 -10.56
C VAL A 342 4.70 21.06 -9.48
N ILE A 343 5.74 21.71 -8.96
CA ILE A 343 5.59 22.79 -7.98
C ILE A 343 4.72 23.93 -8.53
N LYS A 344 4.99 24.38 -9.76
CA LYS A 344 4.20 25.43 -10.42
C LYS A 344 2.72 25.00 -10.51
N ARG A 345 2.47 23.80 -11.00
CA ARG A 345 1.13 23.26 -11.17
C ARG A 345 0.37 23.07 -9.86
N TRP A 346 1.04 22.59 -8.81
CA TRP A 346 0.43 22.44 -7.49
C TRP A 346 0.07 23.80 -6.86
N LYS A 347 0.83 24.86 -7.14
CA LYS A 347 0.45 26.23 -6.76
C LYS A 347 -0.81 26.68 -7.51
N GLU A 348 -0.85 26.48 -8.82
CA GLU A 348 -1.99 26.85 -9.68
C GLU A 348 -3.27 26.10 -9.27
N CYS A 349 -3.16 24.83 -8.86
CA CYS A 349 -4.29 24.04 -8.36
C CYS A 349 -4.64 24.33 -6.89
N GLY A 350 -3.90 25.23 -6.22
CA GLY A 350 -4.13 25.58 -4.81
C GLY A 350 -3.72 24.51 -3.79
N ILE A 351 -3.04 23.44 -4.21
CA ILE A 351 -2.56 22.36 -3.31
C ILE A 351 -1.49 22.89 -2.35
N ILE A 352 -0.58 23.72 -2.87
CA ILE A 352 0.49 24.34 -2.07
C ILE A 352 0.45 25.86 -2.17
N ARG A 353 0.84 26.52 -1.09
CA ARG A 353 1.03 27.98 -1.02
C ARG A 353 2.37 28.30 -0.39
N PRO A 354 3.17 29.22 -0.95
CA PRO A 354 4.41 29.65 -0.31
C PRO A 354 4.12 30.10 1.13
N TYR A 355 4.96 29.67 2.06
CA TYR A 355 4.89 30.12 3.44
C TYR A 355 6.06 31.04 3.74
N TYR A 356 5.74 32.26 4.15
CA TYR A 356 6.72 33.26 4.56
C TYR A 356 6.65 33.36 6.08
N PRO A 357 7.64 32.83 6.81
CA PRO A 357 7.70 32.98 8.24
C PRO A 357 7.72 34.47 8.61
N SER A 358 7.10 34.84 9.73
CA SER A 358 7.18 36.22 10.23
C SER A 358 8.65 36.61 10.46
N ILE A 359 8.96 37.91 10.34
CA ILE A 359 10.33 38.49 10.37
C ILE A 359 11.14 38.09 11.62
N GLY A 360 10.47 37.68 12.71
CA GLY A 360 11.08 37.19 13.96
C GLY A 360 11.28 35.66 14.07
N SER A 361 10.92 34.86 13.05
CA SER A 361 11.05 33.41 13.16
C SER A 361 12.51 32.94 13.04
N ARG A 362 12.86 31.89 13.78
CA ARG A 362 14.16 31.19 13.72
C ARG A 362 14.46 30.54 12.37
N PHE A 363 13.50 30.57 11.42
CA PHE A 363 13.66 30.04 10.08
C PHE A 363 14.72 30.80 9.26
N LYS A 364 15.05 32.05 9.66
CA LYS A 364 16.16 32.79 9.06
C LYS A 364 17.44 31.96 9.01
N SER A 365 17.75 31.08 9.97
CA SER A 365 19.00 30.31 9.92
C SER A 365 19.00 29.11 8.96
N LEU A 366 17.84 28.57 8.56
CA LEU A 366 17.79 27.59 7.46
C LEU A 366 18.04 28.28 6.12
N VAL A 367 17.59 29.52 5.97
CA VAL A 367 17.70 30.31 4.74
C VAL A 367 19.05 31.06 4.66
N ALA A 368 19.59 31.56 5.77
CA ALA A 368 20.76 32.43 5.82
C ALA A 368 22.10 31.70 5.62
N LYS A 369 22.15 30.36 5.74
CA LYS A 369 23.39 29.58 5.53
C LYS A 369 23.67 29.26 4.05
N LYS A 370 22.96 29.88 3.10
CA LYS A 370 22.79 29.33 1.75
C LYS A 370 23.26 30.23 0.60
N ASP A 371 24.33 30.97 0.81
CA ASP A 371 25.11 31.64 -0.25
C ASP A 371 25.96 30.63 -1.08
N GLN A 372 25.40 29.44 -1.33
CA GLN A 372 25.97 28.50 -2.28
C GLN A 372 25.17 28.63 -3.58
N ASP A 373 25.82 29.11 -4.64
CA ASP A 373 25.25 29.50 -5.96
C ASP A 373 24.35 28.47 -6.69
N LYS A 374 24.08 27.31 -6.08
CA LYS A 374 23.37 26.16 -6.69
C LYS A 374 22.32 25.49 -5.79
N LEU A 375 22.00 26.08 -4.64
CA LEU A 375 20.99 25.55 -3.73
C LEU A 375 19.63 26.21 -3.98
N ILE A 376 18.64 25.41 -4.39
CA ILE A 376 17.25 25.87 -4.51
C ILE A 376 16.41 25.20 -3.42
N PHE A 377 15.46 25.93 -2.85
CA PHE A 377 14.62 25.42 -1.79
C PHE A 377 13.23 26.04 -1.84
N GLY A 378 12.30 25.46 -1.09
CA GLY A 378 10.98 26.03 -0.92
C GLY A 378 10.32 25.58 0.37
N LEU A 379 9.62 26.50 1.01
CA LEU A 379 8.78 26.23 2.17
C LEU A 379 7.32 26.55 1.82
N PHE A 380 6.46 25.55 1.97
CA PHE A 380 5.07 25.59 1.56
C PHE A 380 4.15 25.17 2.70
N ARG A 381 2.95 25.77 2.73
CA ARG A 381 1.78 25.13 3.34
C ARG A 381 1.08 24.30 2.28
N MET A 382 0.83 23.03 2.58
CA MET A 382 0.11 22.10 1.73
C MET A 382 -1.28 21.87 2.31
N GLY A 383 -2.33 22.10 1.52
CA GLY A 383 -3.73 22.14 1.97
C GLY A 383 -4.19 23.53 2.43
N HIS A 384 -5.36 23.61 3.07
CA HIS A 384 -6.01 24.88 3.42
C HIS A 384 -6.31 25.03 4.92
N GLY A 385 -5.98 26.21 5.47
CA GLY A 385 -6.34 26.58 6.84
C GLY A 385 -5.87 25.56 7.89
N PRO A 386 -6.74 25.09 8.80
CA PRO A 386 -6.37 24.12 9.84
C PRO A 386 -6.11 22.71 9.28
N LYS A 387 -6.49 22.44 8.04
CA LYS A 387 -6.27 21.17 7.34
C LYS A 387 -4.89 21.07 6.69
N SER A 388 -4.06 22.12 6.82
CA SER A 388 -2.78 22.19 6.15
C SER A 388 -1.64 21.59 6.97
N ILE A 389 -0.61 21.16 6.26
CA ILE A 389 0.69 20.77 6.81
C ILE A 389 1.80 21.63 6.20
N PHE A 390 3.00 21.58 6.78
CA PHE A 390 4.18 22.22 6.24
C PHE A 390 4.99 21.23 5.41
N TRP A 391 5.46 21.70 4.27
CA TRP A 391 6.38 20.97 3.42
C TRP A 391 7.56 21.87 3.07
N TYR A 392 8.74 21.46 3.47
CA TYR A 392 10.01 22.09 3.10
C TYR A 392 10.79 21.13 2.22
N TRP A 393 11.44 21.64 1.19
CA TRP A 393 12.37 20.87 0.38
C TRP A 393 13.57 21.71 -0.04
N GLU A 394 14.66 21.03 -0.37
CA GLU A 394 15.84 21.60 -1.00
C GLU A 394 16.42 20.66 -2.07
N VAL A 395 16.97 21.27 -3.12
CA VAL A 395 17.76 20.60 -4.16
C VAL A 395 19.11 21.30 -4.21
N ASN A 396 20.17 20.55 -3.99
CA ASN A 396 21.54 21.06 -4.14
C ASN A 396 22.11 20.54 -5.45
N LEU A 397 22.22 21.41 -6.47
CA LEU A 397 22.72 20.98 -7.79
C LEU A 397 24.24 20.74 -7.80
N LYS A 398 24.98 21.24 -6.80
CA LYS A 398 26.42 21.02 -6.68
C LYS A 398 26.74 19.72 -5.96
N ALA A 399 26.03 19.46 -4.86
CA ALA A 399 26.15 18.24 -4.08
C ALA A 399 25.25 17.10 -4.61
N GLU A 400 24.45 17.40 -5.63
CA GLU A 400 23.61 16.45 -6.38
C GLU A 400 22.69 15.65 -5.46
N TYR A 401 21.88 16.35 -4.66
CA TYR A 401 20.88 15.67 -3.81
C TYR A 401 19.56 16.44 -3.75
N TYR A 402 18.52 15.70 -3.38
CA TYR A 402 17.23 16.23 -2.96
C TYR A 402 16.91 15.78 -1.53
N GLN A 403 16.41 16.70 -0.70
CA GLN A 403 15.93 16.41 0.65
C GLN A 403 14.67 17.19 0.96
N ASP A 404 13.78 16.61 1.75
CA ASP A 404 12.56 17.28 2.20
C ASP A 404 12.14 16.89 3.62
N PHE A 405 11.26 17.69 4.20
CA PHE A 405 10.44 17.26 5.32
C PHE A 405 8.98 17.66 5.17
N ILE A 406 8.11 16.83 5.74
CA ILE A 406 6.68 17.09 5.89
C ILE A 406 6.31 16.98 7.36
N ALA A 407 5.72 18.05 7.91
CA ALA A 407 5.38 18.14 9.32
C ALA A 407 4.07 18.90 9.55
N THR A 408 3.34 18.54 10.61
CA THR A 408 2.16 19.29 11.07
C THR A 408 2.56 20.54 11.89
N ASN A 409 3.73 20.48 12.54
CA ASN A 409 4.35 21.57 13.29
C ASN A 409 5.68 21.99 12.62
N LEU A 410 5.74 23.23 12.13
CA LEU A 410 6.93 23.73 11.44
C LEU A 410 8.17 23.79 12.34
N ALA A 411 8.03 24.23 13.60
CA ALA A 411 9.17 24.42 14.49
C ALA A 411 9.81 23.07 14.88
N GLU A 412 8.97 22.07 15.11
CA GLU A 412 9.42 20.70 15.37
C GLU A 412 10.06 20.06 14.14
N GLY A 413 9.41 20.16 12.97
CA GLY A 413 9.96 19.64 11.72
C GLY A 413 11.31 20.27 11.37
N GLU A 414 11.44 21.59 11.58
CA GLU A 414 12.71 22.31 11.41
C GLU A 414 13.79 21.85 12.39
N LYS A 415 13.44 21.67 13.67
CA LYS A 415 14.39 21.18 14.68
C LYS A 415 14.92 19.80 14.27
N ILE A 416 14.02 18.87 13.96
CA ILE A 416 14.35 17.50 13.55
C ILE A 416 15.19 17.51 12.28
N TYR A 417 14.80 18.29 11.27
CA TYR A 417 15.53 18.36 10.01
C TYR A 417 16.98 18.84 10.18
N ARG A 418 17.24 19.76 11.11
CA ARG A 418 18.59 20.27 11.40
C ARG A 418 19.43 19.30 12.22
N GLU A 419 18.79 18.59 13.16
CA GLU A 419 19.44 17.63 14.05
C GLU A 419 19.72 16.30 13.33
N GLU A 420 18.95 15.97 12.29
CA GLU A 420 19.14 14.76 11.51
C GLU A 420 20.42 14.80 10.67
N ARG A 421 21.26 13.78 10.85
CA ARG A 421 22.48 13.57 10.09
C ARG A 421 22.21 12.80 8.81
N PHE A 422 21.69 13.50 7.80
CA PHE A 422 21.41 12.91 6.49
C PHE A 422 22.65 12.29 5.82
N ASP A 423 23.86 12.74 6.15
CA ASP A 423 25.12 12.19 5.67
C ASP A 423 25.43 10.79 6.22
N LEU A 424 24.81 10.41 7.34
CA LEU A 424 24.87 9.04 7.88
C LEU A 424 23.78 8.14 7.32
N TRP A 425 22.91 8.65 6.45
CA TRP A 425 21.92 7.80 5.80
C TRP A 425 22.67 6.86 4.87
N PRO A 426 22.42 5.54 4.98
CA PRO A 426 23.19 4.57 4.20
C PRO A 426 23.01 4.86 2.71
N ALA A 427 24.10 4.88 1.94
CA ALA A 427 24.02 5.00 0.48
C ALA A 427 23.32 3.79 -0.12
N GLU A 428 23.60 2.60 0.43
CA GLU A 428 22.91 1.36 0.12
C GLU A 428 22.15 0.88 1.35
N TRP A 429 21.07 1.59 1.73
CA TRP A 429 20.15 0.97 2.68
C TRP A 429 19.35 -0.08 1.94
N ARG A 430 19.63 -1.35 2.20
CA ARG A 430 18.70 -2.43 1.89
C ARG A 430 17.86 -2.61 3.13
N GLN A 431 16.53 -2.62 2.99
CA GLN A 431 15.67 -3.19 4.04
C GLN A 431 16.36 -4.47 4.50
N PRO A 432 16.68 -4.64 5.80
CA PRO A 432 17.11 -5.94 6.27
C PRO A 432 16.01 -6.87 5.78
N VAL A 433 16.38 -7.81 4.90
CA VAL A 433 15.43 -8.79 4.39
C VAL A 433 15.07 -9.56 5.64
N THR A 434 14.01 -9.14 6.34
CA THR A 434 13.30 -9.99 7.26
C THR A 434 12.90 -11.12 6.34
N LYS A 435 13.66 -12.22 6.38
CA LYS A 435 13.28 -13.43 5.68
C LYS A 435 11.82 -13.58 6.03
N PRO A 436 10.88 -13.53 5.06
CA PRO A 436 9.51 -13.88 5.38
C PRO A 436 9.63 -15.18 6.17
N PRO A 437 9.00 -15.29 7.36
CA PRO A 437 9.25 -16.43 8.23
C PRO A 437 9.18 -17.68 7.35
N VAL A 438 10.23 -18.51 7.40
CA VAL A 438 10.38 -19.62 6.46
C VAL A 438 9.23 -20.58 6.73
N TYR A 439 8.12 -20.38 6.03
CA TYR A 439 7.01 -21.30 5.99
C TYR A 439 7.35 -22.24 4.85
N LEU A 440 7.65 -23.49 5.20
CA LEU A 440 7.75 -24.58 4.25
C LEU A 440 6.43 -24.66 3.48
N HIS A 441 6.38 -24.04 2.31
CA HIS A 441 5.38 -24.34 1.32
C HIS A 441 5.69 -25.75 0.81
N THR A 442 5.09 -26.75 1.45
CA THR A 442 4.99 -28.08 0.85
C THR A 442 4.01 -27.97 -0.31
N THR A 443 4.49 -27.50 -1.46
CA THR A 443 3.75 -27.62 -2.72
C THR A 443 3.80 -29.09 -3.13
N LEU A 444 2.93 -29.89 -2.52
CA LEU A 444 2.67 -31.25 -2.96
C LEU A 444 1.94 -31.14 -4.30
N PHE A 445 2.69 -31.31 -5.39
CA PHE A 445 2.10 -31.58 -6.69
C PHE A 445 1.39 -32.92 -6.60
N VAL A 446 0.09 -32.90 -6.27
CA VAL A 446 -0.77 -34.07 -6.42
C VAL A 446 -1.06 -34.18 -7.91
N THR A 447 -0.27 -34.99 -8.61
CA THR A 447 -0.70 -35.55 -9.89
C THR A 447 -1.88 -36.46 -9.59
N LYS A 448 -3.06 -36.07 -10.10
CA LYS A 448 -4.24 -36.94 -10.12
C LYS A 448 -3.99 -38.02 -11.17
N ASP A 449 -3.35 -39.11 -10.76
CA ASP A 449 -3.32 -40.34 -11.55
C ASP A 449 -4.31 -41.36 -10.96
N VAL A 450 -5.33 -41.63 -11.78
CA VAL A 450 -6.01 -42.91 -12.00
C VAL A 450 -6.19 -43.81 -10.78
N MET A 451 -7.39 -43.77 -10.18
CA MET A 451 -7.88 -44.86 -9.33
C MET A 451 -8.27 -46.06 -10.19
N LEU A 452 -7.55 -47.18 -10.03
CA LEU A 452 -8.07 -48.54 -10.26
C LEU A 452 -8.17 -49.25 -8.90
N PRO A 453 -9.16 -50.14 -8.69
CA PRO A 453 -9.42 -50.76 -7.39
C PRO A 453 -8.60 -52.04 -7.22
N VAL A 454 -7.91 -52.21 -6.08
CA VAL A 454 -7.40 -53.52 -5.66
C VAL A 454 -7.72 -53.77 -4.19
N HIS A 455 -8.21 -54.98 -3.96
CA HIS A 455 -8.75 -55.58 -2.75
C HIS A 455 -7.76 -55.70 -1.57
N HIS A 456 -8.36 -55.67 -0.37
CA HIS A 456 -8.03 -56.40 0.87
C HIS A 456 -6.67 -57.13 1.00
N ALA A 457 -5.92 -56.75 2.04
CA ALA A 457 -5.19 -57.70 2.89
C ALA A 457 -5.16 -57.19 4.35
N ARG A 458 -5.29 -58.12 5.30
CA ARG A 458 -5.58 -57.94 6.74
C ARG A 458 -4.38 -58.49 7.55
N LEU A 459 -4.33 -58.10 8.84
CA LEU A 459 -3.53 -58.66 9.98
C LEU A 459 -2.14 -58.01 10.22
N SER A 460 -1.63 -57.79 11.44
CA SER A 460 -2.13 -57.93 12.83
C SER A 460 -1.08 -57.38 13.83
N LEU A 461 -1.55 -56.89 15.00
CA LEU A 461 -0.94 -56.81 16.34
C LEU A 461 0.56 -57.15 16.57
N VAL A 462 1.26 -56.30 17.35
CA VAL A 462 1.99 -56.71 18.58
C VAL A 462 2.00 -55.54 19.61
N ARG A 463 1.42 -55.80 20.79
CA ARG A 463 1.67 -55.07 22.06
C ARG A 463 2.92 -55.66 22.70
N ARG A 464 3.75 -54.84 23.35
CA ARG A 464 4.55 -55.28 24.50
C ARG A 464 4.67 -54.16 25.54
N ALA A 465 4.16 -54.47 26.73
CA ALA A 465 4.44 -53.77 27.97
C ALA A 465 5.76 -54.30 28.55
N ASN A 466 6.44 -53.48 29.36
CA ASN A 466 7.19 -53.95 30.53
C ASN A 466 7.32 -52.81 31.56
N THR A 467 6.61 -53.00 32.66
CA THR A 467 6.98 -52.62 34.03
C THR A 467 8.22 -53.46 34.45
N ASN A 468 9.02 -53.23 35.49
CA ASN A 468 8.82 -52.68 36.82
C ASN A 468 10.21 -52.54 37.52
N SER A 469 10.43 -51.49 38.32
CA SER A 469 10.63 -51.54 39.80
C SER A 469 12.08 -51.66 40.29
N LYS A 470 12.59 -50.75 41.13
CA LYS A 470 12.74 -50.78 42.63
C LYS A 470 14.11 -50.11 42.91
N HIS A 471 14.49 -49.48 44.02
CA HIS A 471 14.01 -49.30 45.38
C HIS A 471 14.83 -48.14 46.00
N GLY A 472 14.31 -47.49 47.05
CA GLY A 472 15.12 -46.63 47.91
C GLY A 472 14.27 -45.63 48.71
N SER A 473 13.63 -46.11 49.77
CA SER A 473 12.97 -45.31 50.81
C SER A 473 13.98 -44.80 51.84
N ALA A 474 13.72 -43.64 52.44
CA ALA A 474 13.64 -43.47 53.89
C ALA A 474 13.08 -42.08 54.21
N ASP A 475 12.15 -42.08 55.16
CA ASP A 475 11.31 -40.99 55.67
C ASP A 475 12.02 -40.05 56.66
N ASP A 476 11.22 -39.11 57.16
CA ASP A 476 11.35 -38.26 58.36
C ASP A 476 12.14 -36.94 58.16
N GLU A 477 11.72 -35.76 58.64
CA GLU A 477 10.80 -35.41 59.72
C GLU A 477 10.38 -33.91 59.63
N ILE A 478 9.52 -33.50 60.56
CA ILE A 478 8.66 -32.30 60.64
C ILE A 478 9.34 -31.09 61.37
N ALA A 479 8.81 -29.87 61.14
CA ALA A 479 8.91 -28.60 61.92
C ALA A 479 10.28 -27.86 61.88
N ASP A 480 10.39 -26.53 61.78
CA ASP A 480 9.50 -25.38 62.09
C ASP A 480 9.33 -24.39 60.93
#